data_AF-C4J8G2-F1
#
_entry.id   AF-C4J8G2-F1
#
_cell.length_a   1.000
_cell.length_b   1.000
_cell.length_c   1.000
_cell.angle_alpha   90.00
_cell.angle_beta   90.00
_cell.angle_gamma   90.00
#
_symmetry.space_group_name_H-M   'P 1'
#
loop_
_entity.id
_entity.type
_entity.pdbx_description
1 polymer ?
#
loop_
_entity_poly.entity_id
_entity_poly.type
_entity_poly.pdbx_seq_one_letter_code
_entity_poly.pdbx_strand_id
1 'polypeptide(L)' 'MRDHLFQLLGTSFFPRWKEKHQVRLTFSGHGPTLHLPPPYSIVIQESEDGSWHVPTTTGDDIEKPRQWLCTTRKSLR' A
#
# COMPACT_ATOMS: atom_id res chain seq x y z
N MET A 1 -6.96 2.07 12.82
CA MET A 1 -7.50 3.34 12.29
C MET A 1 -8.65 3.06 11.32
N ARG A 2 -9.71 2.39 11.80
CA ARG A 2 -10.91 1.99 11.03
C ARG A 2 -12.22 2.24 11.79
N ASP A 3 -12.15 2.65 13.06
CA ASP A 3 -13.31 2.97 13.90
C ASP A 3 -13.99 4.29 13.47
N HIS A 4 -15.12 4.59 14.12
CA HIS A 4 -15.98 5.75 13.83
C HIS A 4 -15.25 7.09 13.95
N LEU A 5 -14.23 7.21 14.81
CA LEU A 5 -13.46 8.44 14.95
C LEU A 5 -12.68 8.73 13.67
N PHE A 6 -12.07 7.71 13.06
CA PHE A 6 -11.30 7.88 11.82
C PHE A 6 -12.18 8.10 10.58
N GLN A 7 -13.47 7.74 10.63
CA GLN A 7 -14.40 8.02 9.53
C GLN A 7 -14.60 9.54 9.35
N LEU A 8 -14.48 10.33 10.42
CA LEU A 8 -14.59 11.79 10.38
C LEU A 8 -13.45 12.46 9.60
N LEU A 9 -12.30 11.79 9.45
CA LEU A 9 -11.12 12.32 8.75
C LEU A 9 -11.21 12.20 7.22
N GLY A 10 -12.31 11.63 6.71
CA GLY A 10 -12.56 11.43 5.29
C GLY A 10 -11.79 10.24 4.69
N THR A 11 -12.29 9.74 3.56
CA THR A 11 -11.78 8.52 2.90
C THR A 11 -10.72 8.80 1.83
N SER A 12 -10.43 10.06 1.52
CA SER A 12 -9.47 10.45 0.47
C SER A 12 -8.08 10.80 1.05
N PHE A 13 -8.03 11.77 1.97
CA PHE A 13 -6.78 12.30 2.52
C PHE A 13 -6.15 11.35 3.54
N PHE A 14 -6.93 10.92 4.53
CA PHE A 14 -6.40 10.18 5.67
C PHE A 14 -5.73 8.85 5.30
N PRO A 15 -6.26 8.02 4.37
CA PRO A 15 -5.55 6.82 3.94
C PRO A 15 -4.19 7.09 3.30
N ARG A 16 -4.09 8.13 2.45
CA ARG A 16 -2.84 8.55 1.80
C ARG A 16 -1.83 9.10 2.81
N TRP A 17 -2.31 9.90 3.77
CA TRP A 17 -1.46 10.40 4.85
C TRP A 17 -0.91 9.25 5.69
N LYS A 18 -1.78 8.32 6.10
CA LYS A 18 -1.42 7.16 6.90
C LYS A 18 -0.36 6.30 6.20
N GLU A 19 -0.53 6.05 4.91
CA GLU A 19 0.44 5.28 4.12
C GLU A 19 1.85 5.87 4.17
N LYS A 20 1.99 7.20 4.11
CA LYS A 20 3.29 7.87 4.10
C LYS A 20 3.91 8.13 5.47
N HIS A 21 3.13 8.09 6.54
CA HIS A 21 3.57 8.52 7.88
C HIS A 21 3.47 7.44 8.95
N GLN A 22 2.70 6.36 8.72
CA GLN A 22 2.53 5.32 9.71
C GLN A 22 3.73 4.36 9.71
N VAL A 23 4.49 4.36 10.80
CA VAL A 23 5.45 3.29 11.12
C VAL A 23 4.73 2.20 11.91
N ARG A 24 4.91 0.93 11.53
CA ARG A 24 4.31 -0.21 12.22
C ARG A 24 5.39 -1.01 12.95
N LEU A 25 5.05 -1.61 14.09
CA LEU A 25 5.96 -2.38 14.93
C LEU A 25 5.47 -3.82 15.02
N THR A 26 6.36 -4.78 14.79
CA THR A 26 6.11 -6.21 15.07
C THR A 26 7.17 -6.75 16.00
N PHE A 27 6.81 -7.71 16.85
CA PHE A 27 7.75 -8.42 17.72
C PHE A 27 7.96 -9.84 17.21
N SER A 28 9.21 -10.28 17.16
CA SER A 28 9.60 -11.64 16.82
C SER A 28 10.56 -12.20 17.88
N GLY A 29 10.95 -13.47 17.77
CA GLY A 29 11.98 -14.07 18.65
C GLY A 29 13.34 -13.35 18.57
N HIS A 30 13.58 -12.58 17.51
CA HIS A 30 14.81 -11.77 17.32
C HIS A 30 14.66 -10.32 17.81
N GLY A 31 13.52 -9.96 18.42
CA GLY A 31 13.24 -8.63 18.93
C GLY A 31 12.27 -7.81 18.06
N PRO A 32 12.12 -6.50 18.35
CA PRO A 32 11.22 -5.60 17.63
C PRO A 32 11.73 -5.26 16.23
N THR A 33 10.82 -5.22 15.26
CA THR A 33 11.07 -4.78 13.88
C THR A 33 10.16 -3.62 13.52
N LEU A 34 10.76 -2.53 13.01
CA LEU A 34 10.04 -1.37 12.52
C LEU A 34 9.81 -1.49 11.01
N HIS A 35 8.53 -1.48 10.62
CA HIS A 35 8.10 -1.43 9.24
C HIS A 35 7.85 0.02 8.86
N LEU A 36 8.79 0.58 8.10
CA LEU A 36 8.73 1.94 7.61
C LEU A 36 7.70 2.08 6.47
N PRO A 37 7.14 3.29 6.25
CA PRO A 37 6.36 3.60 5.06
C PRO A 37 7.08 3.19 3.77
N PRO A 38 6.36 2.60 2.79
CA PRO A 38 6.97 2.20 1.52
C PRO A 38 7.48 3.42 0.73
N PRO A 39 8.56 3.28 -0.06
CA PRO A 39 9.10 4.37 -0.86
C PRO A 39 8.24 4.71 -2.11
N TYR A 40 7.14 3.98 -2.31
CA TYR A 40 6.18 4.16 -3.40
C TYR A 40 4.75 4.21 -2.84
N SER A 41 3.84 4.81 -3.60
CA SER A 41 2.44 4.91 -3.20
C SER A 41 1.66 3.64 -3.58
N ILE A 42 0.82 3.11 -2.68
CA ILE A 42 -0.02 1.93 -2.94
C ILE A 42 -1.36 2.38 -3.52
N VAL A 43 -1.32 2.85 -4.76
CA VAL A 43 -2.49 3.30 -5.53
C VAL A 43 -2.49 2.64 -6.90
N ILE A 44 -3.60 2.78 -7.64
CA ILE A 44 -3.62 2.44 -9.06
C ILE A 44 -2.68 3.41 -9.78
N GLN A 45 -1.73 2.87 -10.54
CA GLN A 45 -0.73 3.64 -11.27
C GLN A 45 -0.72 3.28 -12.75
N GLU A 46 -0.60 4.31 -13.58
CA GLU A 46 -0.31 4.19 -15.01
C GLU A 46 1.11 4.71 -15.25
N SER A 47 1.91 3.91 -15.96
CA SER A 47 3.28 4.21 -16.36
C SER A 47 3.30 4.93 -17.71
N GLU A 48 4.39 5.64 -18.02
CA GLU A 48 4.54 6.43 -19.25
C GLU A 48 4.44 5.59 -20.53
N ASP A 49 4.80 4.31 -20.45
CA ASP A 49 4.69 3.32 -21.53
C ASP A 49 3.26 2.73 -21.68
N GLY A 50 2.30 3.22 -20.89
CA GLY A 50 0.91 2.75 -20.88
C GLY A 50 0.70 1.45 -20.10
N SER A 51 1.68 1.04 -19.29
CA SER A 51 1.58 -0.11 -18.40
C SER A 51 0.82 0.24 -17.11
N TRP A 52 -0.03 -0.66 -16.62
CA TRP A 52 -0.88 -0.45 -15.45
C TRP A 52 -0.48 -1.34 -14.28
N HIS A 53 -0.53 -0.77 -13.08
CA HIS A 53 -0.30 -1.47 -11.81
C HIS A 53 -1.49 -1.22 -10.88
N VAL A 54 -2.20 -2.29 -10.52
CA VAL A 54 -3.41 -2.23 -9.70
C VAL A 54 -3.22 -3.06 -8.42
N PRO A 55 -3.13 -2.42 -7.24
CA PRO A 55 -3.04 -3.14 -5.97
C PRO A 55 -4.41 -3.71 -5.56
N THR A 56 -4.42 -4.93 -5.05
CA THR A 56 -5.61 -5.50 -4.39
C THR A 56 -5.84 -4.86 -3.02
N THR A 57 -7.07 -4.77 -2.53
CA THR A 57 -7.41 -4.22 -1.20
C THR A 57 -7.19 -5.27 -0.09
N THR A 58 -5.94 -5.62 0.20
CA THR A 58 -5.61 -6.47 1.36
C THR A 58 -5.53 -5.66 2.66
N GLY A 59 -5.94 -6.29 3.76
CA GLY A 59 -6.05 -5.66 5.08
C GLY A 59 -4.70 -5.45 5.78
N ASP A 60 -3.81 -6.44 5.75
CA ASP A 60 -2.49 -6.37 6.38
C ASP A 60 -1.39 -6.89 5.45
N ASP A 61 -0.55 -5.97 4.97
CA ASP A 61 0.54 -6.28 4.05
C ASP A 61 1.79 -6.82 4.74
N ILE A 62 1.86 -6.75 6.08
CA ILE A 62 3.00 -7.29 6.83
C ILE A 62 2.86 -8.81 6.98
N GLU A 63 1.67 -9.29 7.30
CA GLU A 63 1.41 -10.73 7.45
C GLU A 63 1.27 -11.43 6.09
N LYS A 64 0.66 -10.74 5.11
CA LYS A 64 0.41 -11.29 3.78
C LYS A 64 0.84 -10.29 2.71
N PRO A 65 1.85 -10.61 1.88
CA PRO A 65 2.28 -9.72 0.82
C PRO A 65 1.11 -9.33 -0.09
N ARG A 66 0.92 -8.01 -0.27
CA ARG A 66 -0.12 -7.46 -1.15
C ARG A 66 0.08 -7.98 -2.56
N GLN A 67 -0.99 -8.49 -3.16
CA GLN A 67 -0.99 -8.90 -4.56
C GLN A 67 -1.26 -7.71 -5.47
N TRP A 68 -0.61 -7.71 -6.62
CA TRP A 68 -0.69 -6.68 -7.65
C TRP A 68 -1.08 -7.29 -8.98
N LEU A 69 -1.96 -6.62 -9.72
CA LEU A 69 -2.19 -6.90 -11.13
C LEU A 69 -1.30 -5.98 -11.95
N CYS A 70 -0.44 -6.57 -12.79
CA CYS A 70 0.39 -5.85 -13.75
C CYS A 70 -0.15 -6.12 -15.16
N THR A 71 -0.46 -5.06 -15.89
CA THR A 71 -0.96 -5.13 -17.27
C THR A 71 -0.03 -4.33 -18.15
N THR A 72 0.75 -5.02 -18.97
CA THR A 72 1.70 -4.42 -19.92
C THR A 72 1.28 -4.78 -21.34
N ARG A 73 1.46 -3.86 -22.29
CA ARG A 73 1.22 -4.17 -23.71
C ARG A 73 2.41 -4.96 -24.24
N LYS A 74 2.17 -6.12 -24.85
CA LYS A 74 3.23 -6.82 -25.59
C LYS A 74 3.63 -5.96 -26.78
N SER A 75 4.87 -5.48 -26.80
CA SER A 75 5.46 -4.89 -27.99
C SER A 75 5.59 -6.01 -29.03
N LEU A 76 4.84 -5.92 -30.13
CA LEU A 76 5.09 -6.70 -31.33
C LEU A 76 6.37 -6.14 -31.95
N ARG A 77 7.52 -6.70 -31.55
CA ARG A 77 8.74 -6.62 -32.36
C ARG A 77 8.79 -7.82 -33.30
#